data_AF-A0A522CYG9-F1
#
_entry.id   AF-A0A522CYG9-F1
#
_cell.length_a   1.000
_cell.length_b   1.000
_cell.length_c   1.000
_cell.angle_alpha   90.00
_cell.angle_beta   90.00
_cell.angle_gamma   90.00
#
_symmetry.space_group_name_H-M   'P 1'
#
loop_
_entity.id
_entity.type
_entity.pdbx_description
1 polymer ?
#
loop_
_entity_poly.entity_id
_entity_poly.type
_entity_poly.pdbx_seq_one_letter_code
_entity_poly.pdbx_strand_id
1 'polypeptide(L)'
;MASYRRFKPRIVRPIEDPRPAPLSSAVVDAVLRFHDVTVDQGGECTLLRLSDRRRHEPEVEAALGAQADRAGRVAILWNERESEIIRVLEAA
;
A
#
# COMPACT_ATOMS: atom_id res chain seq x y z
N MET A 1 -55.45 23.81 14.73
CA MET A 1 -54.61 23.62 13.53
C MET A 1 -53.18 23.38 13.99
N ALA A 2 -52.66 22.16 13.85
CA ALA A 2 -51.28 21.84 14.24
C ALA A 2 -50.30 22.33 13.16
N SER A 3 -49.37 23.20 13.55
CA SER A 3 -48.30 23.70 12.68
C SER A 3 -47.20 22.64 12.58
N TYR A 4 -47.00 22.09 11.39
CA TYR A 4 -45.91 21.14 11.14
C TYR A 4 -44.60 21.90 10.88
N ARG A 5 -43.62 21.70 11.77
CA ARG A 5 -42.27 22.26 11.65
C ARG A 5 -41.52 21.50 10.54
N ARG A 6 -41.20 22.17 9.43
CA ARG A 6 -40.42 21.57 8.33
C ARG A 6 -39.08 21.04 8.85
N PHE A 7 -38.82 19.76 8.62
CA PHE A 7 -37.52 19.13 8.85
C PHE A 7 -36.48 19.75 7.92
N LYS A 8 -35.42 20.33 8.49
CA LYS A 8 -34.25 20.78 7.74
C LYS A 8 -33.14 19.75 7.96
N PRO A 9 -32.73 18.97 6.95
CA PRO A 9 -31.63 18.04 7.11
C PRO A 9 -30.36 18.84 7.44
N ARG A 10 -29.72 18.49 8.55
CA ARG A 10 -28.42 19.04 8.91
C ARG A 10 -27.39 18.37 8.01
N ILE A 11 -26.66 19.15 7.22
CA ILE A 11 -25.52 18.65 6.44
C ILE A 11 -24.49 18.15 7.46
N VAL A 12 -24.33 16.83 7.54
CA VAL A 12 -23.31 16.19 8.37
C VAL A 12 -21.99 16.28 7.59
N ARG A 13 -20.97 16.89 8.19
CA ARG A 13 -19.62 16.86 7.61
C ARG A 13 -19.13 15.41 7.61
N PRO A 14 -18.50 14.93 6.51
CA PRO A 14 -17.87 13.61 6.50
C PRO A 14 -16.89 13.50 7.67
N ILE A 15 -16.87 12.33 8.33
CA ILE A 15 -15.82 12.03 9.30
C ILE A 15 -14.55 11.80 8.48
N GLU A 16 -13.56 12.67 8.64
CA GLU A 16 -12.23 12.46 8.07
C GLU A 16 -11.57 11.29 8.82
N ASP A 17 -11.23 10.23 8.09
CA ASP A 17 -10.49 9.10 8.64
C ASP A 17 -8.99 9.45 8.61
N PRO A 18 -8.30 9.55 9.76
CA PRO A 18 -6.89 9.90 9.80
C PRO A 18 -5.97 8.77 9.29
N ARG A 19 -6.51 7.58 9.02
CA ARG A 19 -5.72 6.45 8.54
C ARG A 19 -5.29 6.68 7.09
N PRO A 20 -4.05 6.29 6.73
CA PRO A 20 -3.62 6.37 5.34
C PRO A 20 -4.53 5.54 4.45
N ALA A 21 -4.73 6.00 3.22
CA ALA A 21 -5.49 5.26 2.23
C ALA A 21 -4.93 3.84 2.09
N PRO A 22 -5.76 2.81 1.85
CA PRO A 22 -5.27 1.46 1.65
C PRO A 22 -4.19 1.38 0.57
N LEU A 23 -3.28 0.43 0.71
CA LEU A 23 -2.31 0.11 -0.34
C LEU A 23 -3.03 -0.46 -1.55
N SER A 24 -2.63 0.00 -2.75
CA SER A 24 -3.10 -0.58 -4.00
C SER A 24 -2.48 -1.96 -4.21
N SER A 25 -3.25 -2.90 -4.77
CA SER A 25 -2.72 -4.21 -5.17
C SER A 25 -1.58 -4.09 -6.19
N ALA A 26 -1.59 -3.06 -7.03
CA ALA A 26 -0.52 -2.79 -8.00
C ALA A 26 0.84 -2.55 -7.31
N VAL A 27 0.83 -1.96 -6.10
CA VAL A 27 2.07 -1.76 -5.33
C VAL A 27 2.62 -3.08 -4.83
N VAL A 28 1.76 -3.95 -4.30
CA VAL A 28 2.15 -5.28 -3.82
C VAL A 28 2.69 -6.12 -4.96
N ASP A 29 1.98 -6.16 -6.10
CA ASP A 29 2.40 -6.88 -7.31
C ASP A 29 3.76 -6.37 -7.82
N ALA A 30 3.95 -5.05 -7.89
CA ALA A 30 5.20 -4.46 -8.34
C ALA A 30 6.38 -4.81 -7.42
N VAL A 31 6.18 -4.82 -6.09
CA VAL A 31 7.25 -5.24 -5.16
C VAL A 31 7.58 -6.72 -5.37
N LEU A 32 6.59 -7.61 -5.45
CA LEU A 32 6.86 -9.03 -5.72
C LEU A 32 7.61 -9.24 -7.04
N ARG A 33 7.19 -8.54 -8.09
CA ARG A 33 7.72 -8.72 -9.44
C ARG A 33 9.06 -8.04 -9.69
N PHE A 34 9.27 -6.85 -9.13
CA PHE A 34 10.40 -6.00 -9.49
C PHE A 34 11.39 -5.75 -8.35
N HIS A 35 11.21 -6.35 -7.17
CA HIS A 35 12.15 -6.19 -6.06
C HIS A 35 13.58 -6.48 -6.52
N ASP A 36 14.49 -5.61 -6.13
CA ASP A 36 15.92 -5.75 -6.31
C ASP A 36 16.65 -5.78 -4.97
N VAL A 37 15.93 -5.57 -3.87
CA VAL A 37 16.45 -5.66 -2.52
C VAL A 37 15.77 -6.79 -1.78
N THR A 38 16.62 -7.68 -1.28
CA THR A 38 16.24 -8.89 -0.57
C THR A 38 17.03 -8.94 0.73
N VAL A 39 16.35 -9.03 1.88
CA VAL A 39 16.99 -9.09 3.19
C VAL A 39 16.50 -10.31 3.94
N ASP A 40 17.39 -11.28 4.13
CA ASP A 40 17.12 -12.48 4.95
C ASP A 40 16.76 -12.07 6.38
N GLN A 41 15.63 -12.57 6.88
CA GLN A 41 15.16 -12.38 8.25
C GLN A 41 15.36 -13.65 9.11
N GLY A 42 15.94 -14.71 8.53
CA GLY A 42 16.03 -16.04 9.10
C GLY A 42 14.71 -16.80 9.04
N GLY A 43 14.74 -18.10 9.36
CA GLY A 43 13.54 -18.93 9.43
C GLY A 43 12.76 -19.01 8.12
N GLU A 44 13.47 -19.04 6.98
CA GLU A 44 12.89 -19.07 5.63
C GLU A 44 12.01 -17.84 5.31
N CYS A 45 12.21 -16.76 6.05
CA CYS A 45 11.52 -15.49 5.85
C CYS A 45 12.46 -14.47 5.21
N THR A 46 11.99 -13.85 4.14
CA THR A 46 12.76 -12.87 3.38
C THR A 46 11.97 -11.57 3.26
N LEU A 47 12.65 -10.44 3.45
CA LEU A 47 12.05 -9.12 3.26
C LEU A 47 12.38 -8.59 1.87
N LEU A 48 11.35 -8.40 1.04
CA LEU A 48 11.43 -7.93 -0.34
C LEU A 48 11.05 -6.45 -0.42
N ARG A 49 11.84 -5.64 -1.11
CA ARG A 49 11.52 -4.22 -1.35
C ARG A 49 12.17 -3.69 -2.64
N LEU A 50 11.68 -2.55 -3.12
CA LEU A 50 12.30 -1.82 -4.22
C LEU A 50 13.36 -0.85 -3.67
N SER A 51 14.56 -0.87 -4.22
CA SER A 51 15.54 0.20 -4.00
C SER A 51 15.05 1.53 -4.59
N ASP A 52 15.61 2.65 -4.14
CA ASP A 52 15.30 3.96 -4.73
C ASP A 52 15.60 3.97 -6.23
N ARG A 53 16.71 3.36 -6.65
CA ARG A 53 17.11 3.25 -8.05
C ARG A 53 16.07 2.49 -8.88
N ARG A 54 15.59 1.34 -8.38
CA ARG A 54 14.69 0.44 -9.12
C ARG A 54 13.31 1.04 -9.36
N ARG A 55 12.83 1.91 -8.46
CA ARG A 55 11.54 2.59 -8.60
C ARG A 55 11.47 3.55 -9.77
N HIS A 56 12.62 4.09 -10.17
CA HIS A 56 12.75 5.03 -11.29
C HIS A 56 13.09 4.35 -12.61
N GLU A 57 13.11 3.01 -12.64
CA GLU A 57 13.29 2.30 -13.89
C GLU A 57 11.99 2.35 -14.71
N PRO A 58 12.06 2.53 -16.05
CA PRO A 58 10.88 2.79 -16.88
C PRO A 58 9.78 1.73 -16.76
N GLU A 59 10.13 0.47 -16.57
CA GLU A 59 9.16 -0.63 -16.41
C GLU A 59 8.38 -0.53 -15.09
N VAL A 60 9.04 -0.08 -14.02
CA VAL A 60 8.43 0.07 -12.69
C VAL A 60 7.56 1.32 -12.65
N GLU A 61 8.04 2.42 -13.24
CA GLU A 61 7.24 3.65 -13.39
C GLU A 61 6.01 3.43 -14.28
N ALA A 62 6.15 2.66 -15.37
CA ALA A 62 5.01 2.30 -16.22
C ALA A 62 3.96 1.45 -15.48
N ALA A 63 4.38 0.58 -14.57
CA ALA A 63 3.48 -0.27 -13.78
C ALA A 63 2.78 0.49 -12.64
N LEU A 64 3.49 1.41 -11.98
CA LEU A 64 3.02 2.06 -10.75
C LEU A 64 2.49 3.47 -10.95
N GLY A 65 2.97 4.19 -11.96
CA GLY A 65 2.67 5.60 -12.18
C GLY A 65 2.86 6.43 -10.91
N ALA A 66 1.79 7.10 -10.48
CA ALA A 66 1.78 7.93 -9.27
C ALA A 66 2.04 7.15 -7.96
N GLN A 67 2.01 5.81 -7.97
CA GLN A 67 2.28 4.98 -6.80
C GLN A 67 3.76 4.60 -6.65
N ALA A 68 4.65 5.00 -7.57
CA ALA A 68 6.07 4.63 -7.53
C ALA A 68 6.77 5.08 -6.24
N ASP A 69 6.51 6.31 -5.80
CA ASP A 69 7.06 6.84 -4.55
C ASP A 69 6.58 6.07 -3.32
N ARG A 70 5.28 5.73 -3.31
CA ARG A 70 4.66 4.97 -2.22
C ARG A 70 5.20 3.55 -2.15
N ALA A 71 5.40 2.90 -3.29
CA ALA A 71 5.99 1.57 -3.37
C ALA A 71 7.39 1.52 -2.75
N GLY A 72 8.08 2.65 -2.69
CA GLY A 72 9.37 2.74 -2.03
C GLY A 72 9.38 2.64 -0.53
N ARG A 73 8.23 2.86 0.09
CA ARG A 73 8.02 2.71 1.53
C ARG A 73 7.49 1.32 1.88
N VAL A 74 7.24 0.49 0.87
CA VAL A 74 6.65 -0.84 1.04
C VAL A 74 7.72 -1.91 1.08
N ALA A 75 7.55 -2.83 2.04
CA ALA A 75 8.30 -4.07 2.10
C ALA A 75 7.33 -5.23 2.29
N ILE A 76 7.62 -6.37 1.67
CA ILE A 76 6.86 -7.60 1.79
C ILE A 76 7.70 -8.60 2.56
N LEU A 77 7.17 -9.09 3.68
CA LEU A 77 7.71 -10.25 4.36
C LEU A 77 7.16 -11.50 3.67
N TRP A 78 8.05 -12.24 3.04
CA TRP A 78 7.78 -13.39 2.20
C TRP A 78 8.25 -14.67 2.89
N ASN A 79 7.43 -15.73 2.80
CA ASN A 79 7.80 -17.07 3.22
C ASN A 79 8.33 -17.84 2.01
N GLU A 80 9.60 -18.19 2.01
CA GLU A 80 10.23 -18.93 0.90
C GLU A 80 9.69 -20.36 0.77
N ARG A 81 9.39 -21.01 1.90
CA ARG A 81 8.96 -22.41 1.94
C ARG A 81 7.54 -22.59 1.43
N GLU A 82 6.62 -21.74 1.85
CA GLU A 82 5.20 -21.83 1.48
C GLU A 82 4.88 -20.99 0.22
N SER A 83 5.81 -20.14 -0.23
CA SER A 83 5.60 -19.19 -1.33
C SER A 83 4.40 -18.25 -1.07
N GLU A 84 4.36 -17.67 0.14
CA GLU A 84 3.26 -16.84 0.61
C GLU A 84 3.72 -15.49 1.17
N ILE A 85 2.84 -14.49 1.04
CA ILE A 85 3.00 -13.22 1.75
C ILE A 85 2.59 -13.44 3.21
N ILE A 86 3.56 -13.32 4.12
CA ILE A 86 3.27 -13.28 5.56
C ILE A 86 2.68 -11.92 5.92
N ARG A 87 3.31 -10.84 5.45
CA ARG A 87 2.89 -9.48 5.80
C ARG A 87 3.35 -8.44 4.79
N VAL A 88 2.50 -7.43 4.56
CA VAL A 88 2.87 -6.20 3.86
C VAL A 88 3.12 -5.12 4.90
N LEU A 89 4.27 -4.44 4.79
CA LEU A 89 4.72 -3.38 5.67
C LEU A 89 4.83 -2.08 4.87
N GLU A 90 4.39 -0.97 5.46
CA GLU A 90 4.52 0.37 4.87
C GLU A 90 5.15 1.29 5.92
N ALA A 91 6.23 1.98 5.56
CA ALA A 91 6.83 3.00 6.40
C ALA A 91 5.98 4.29 6.40
N ALA A 92 5.90 4.94 7.57
CA ALA A 92 5.15 6.18 7.78
C ALA A 92 5.73 7.37 7.01
#